data_AF-A0A068N021-F1
#
_entry.id   AF-A0A068N021-F1
#
_cell.length_a   1.000
_cell.length_b   1.000
_cell.length_c   1.000
_cell.angle_alpha   90.00
_cell.angle_beta   90.00
_cell.angle_gamma   90.00
#
_symmetry.space_group_name_H-M   'P 1'
#
loop_
_entity.id
_entity.type
_entity.pdbx_description
1 polymer ?
#
loop_
_entity_poly.entity_id
_entity_poly.type
_entity_poly.pdbx_seq_one_letter_code
_entity_poly.pdbx_strand_id
1 'polypeptide(L)'
;MLVIAGFLLSQVGGLLGSPWYSVLSEKLEKKLLGKLTIQEVGLLQDIKRALAFELKKIVLLIIFTIIGFSTNLLPAFGTPLATLVGISSTSLLTCLDFFDPPLERRRLRFRRKLLLIFQSLPLSAGFALASLVWVSIPLVNLVTIPFCVTAGTLFFCEEIYPRFFQSQEEIEVEVK
;
A
#
# COMPACT_ATOMS: atom_id res chain seq x y z
N MET A 1 -13.93 -10.60 25.20
CA MET A 1 -15.14 -10.07 24.55
C MET A 1 -14.92 -8.67 23.98
N LEU A 2 -14.55 -7.65 24.78
CA LEU A 2 -14.30 -6.28 24.30
C LEU A 2 -13.22 -6.16 23.20
N VAL A 3 -12.09 -6.85 23.32
CA VAL A 3 -11.00 -6.79 22.31
C VAL A 3 -11.44 -7.36 20.95
N ILE A 4 -12.17 -8.49 20.97
CA ILE A 4 -12.69 -9.13 19.76
C ILE A 4 -13.74 -8.24 19.09
N ALA A 5 -14.65 -7.67 19.89
CA ALA A 5 -15.66 -6.73 19.39
C ALA A 5 -15.02 -5.47 18.78
N GLY A 6 -14.01 -4.90 19.44
CA GLY A 6 -13.27 -3.75 18.93
C GLY A 6 -12.51 -4.04 17.62
N PHE A 7 -11.88 -5.23 17.52
CA PHE A 7 -11.23 -5.66 16.29
C PHE A 7 -12.21 -5.82 15.13
N LEU A 8 -13.33 -6.52 15.34
CA LEU A 8 -14.36 -6.71 14.31
C LEU A 8 -14.96 -5.37 13.86
N LEU A 9 -15.23 -4.47 14.80
CA LEU A 9 -15.73 -3.13 14.50
C LEU A 9 -14.73 -2.33 13.64
N SER A 10 -13.44 -2.39 13.97
CA SER A 10 -12.39 -1.74 13.17
C SER A 10 -12.32 -2.29 11.75
N GLN A 11 -12.47 -3.61 11.56
CA GLN A 11 -12.42 -4.23 10.24
C GLN A 11 -13.62 -3.84 9.37
N VAL A 12 -14.82 -3.90 9.94
CA VAL A 12 -16.05 -3.51 9.23
C VAL A 12 -16.02 -2.01 8.91
N GLY A 13 -15.60 -1.17 9.86
CA GLY A 13 -15.45 0.28 9.64
C GLY A 13 -14.44 0.60 8.53
N GLY A 14 -13.31 -0.11 8.49
CA GLY A 14 -12.33 0.00 7.40
C GLY A 14 -12.92 -0.37 6.03
N LEU A 15 -13.66 -1.46 5.96
CA LEU A 15 -14.29 -1.92 4.72
C LEU A 15 -15.33 -0.92 4.19
N LEU A 16 -16.19 -0.41 5.08
CA LEU A 16 -17.20 0.61 4.74
C LEU A 16 -16.57 1.95 4.35
N GLY A 17 -15.40 2.28 4.91
CA GLY A 17 -14.65 3.49 4.59
C GLY A 17 -13.85 3.42 3.28
N SER A 18 -13.62 2.22 2.73
CA SER A 18 -12.84 2.04 1.48
C SER A 18 -13.23 2.95 0.31
N PRO A 19 -14.53 3.17 -0.03
CA PRO A 19 -14.88 4.13 -1.08
C PRO A 19 -14.50 5.56 -0.73
N TRP A 20 -14.63 5.96 0.54
CA TRP A 20 -14.27 7.30 1.01
C TRP A 20 -12.76 7.54 0.91
N TYR A 21 -11.96 6.52 1.22
CA TYR A 21 -10.49 6.59 1.11
C TYR A 21 -10.04 6.76 -0.34
N SER A 22 -10.70 6.09 -1.29
CA SER A 22 -10.44 6.26 -2.72
C SER A 22 -10.72 7.69 -3.19
N VAL A 23 -11.89 8.24 -2.83
CA VAL A 23 -12.29 9.63 -3.17
C VAL A 23 -11.38 10.66 -2.49
N LEU A 24 -10.96 10.42 -1.26
CA LEU A 24 -10.04 11.30 -0.54
C LEU A 24 -8.69 11.37 -1.27
N SER A 25 -8.14 10.23 -1.66
CA SER A 25 -6.91 10.14 -2.43
C SER A 25 -7.03 10.83 -3.79
N GLU A 26 -8.15 10.66 -4.49
CA GLU A 26 -8.42 11.33 -5.76
C GLU A 26 -8.44 12.85 -5.61
N LYS A 27 -9.18 13.37 -4.63
CA LYS A 27 -9.25 14.82 -4.36
C LYS A 27 -7.88 15.39 -4.01
N LEU A 28 -7.08 14.66 -3.24
CA LEU A 28 -5.73 15.08 -2.89
C LEU A 28 -4.80 15.10 -4.10
N GLU A 29 -4.80 14.04 -4.91
CA GLU A 29 -4.00 13.95 -6.14
C GLU A 29 -4.36 15.09 -7.10
N LYS A 30 -5.66 15.36 -7.30
CA LYS A 30 -6.15 16.48 -8.12
C LYS A 30 -5.70 17.83 -7.58
N LYS A 31 -5.70 18.02 -6.25
CA LYS A 31 -5.29 19.27 -5.62
C LYS A 31 -3.79 19.52 -5.78
N LEU A 32 -2.96 18.48 -5.69
CA LEU A 32 -1.50 18.59 -5.74
C LEU A 32 -0.94 18.60 -7.16
N LEU A 33 -1.45 17.74 -8.03
CA LEU A 33 -0.95 17.60 -9.41
C LEU A 33 -1.73 18.45 -10.42
N GLY A 34 -2.90 18.97 -10.07
CA GLY A 34 -3.78 19.71 -10.98
C GLY A 34 -4.46 18.85 -12.06
N LYS A 35 -4.04 17.59 -12.22
CA LYS A 35 -4.58 16.62 -13.18
C LYS A 35 -4.81 15.26 -12.51
N LEU A 36 -5.71 14.49 -13.12
CA LEU A 36 -6.02 13.11 -12.73
C LEU A 36 -5.85 12.20 -13.93
N THR A 37 -5.12 11.11 -13.74
CA THR A 37 -4.93 10.08 -14.76
C THR A 37 -5.71 8.85 -14.33
N ILE A 38 -6.88 8.68 -14.96
CA ILE A 38 -7.79 7.58 -14.68
C ILE A 38 -7.81 6.70 -15.93
N GLN A 39 -7.35 5.46 -15.77
CA GLN A 39 -7.48 4.47 -16.84
C GLN A 39 -8.73 3.61 -16.59
N GLU A 40 -9.79 3.93 -17.34
CA GLU A 40 -11.05 3.20 -17.33
C GLU A 40 -10.92 1.87 -18.07
N VAL A 41 -11.43 0.81 -17.45
CA VAL A 41 -11.56 -0.54 -18.03
C VAL A 41 -12.91 -1.12 -17.57
N GLY A 42 -13.37 -2.18 -18.22
CA GLY A 42 -14.64 -2.81 -17.85
C GLY A 42 -14.65 -3.37 -16.42
N LEU A 43 -15.80 -3.30 -15.75
CA LEU A 43 -16.02 -3.74 -14.37
C LEU A 43 -15.47 -5.16 -14.07
N LEU A 44 -15.62 -6.09 -15.01
CA LEU A 44 -15.14 -7.46 -14.86
C LEU A 44 -13.60 -7.53 -14.75
N GLN A 45 -12.92 -6.69 -15.53
CA GLN A 45 -11.45 -6.63 -15.53
C GLN A 45 -10.93 -6.03 -14.23
N ASP A 46 -11.67 -5.08 -13.65
CA ASP A 46 -11.36 -4.48 -12.36
C ASP A 46 -11.46 -5.46 -11.21
N ILE A 47 -12.56 -6.21 -11.15
CA ILE A 47 -12.75 -7.23 -10.12
C ILE A 47 -11.63 -8.28 -10.21
N LYS A 48 -11.33 -8.77 -11.42
CA LYS A 48 -10.26 -9.75 -11.64
C LYS A 48 -8.90 -9.21 -11.21
N ARG A 49 -8.63 -7.94 -11.50
CA ARG A 49 -7.36 -7.29 -11.20
C ARG A 49 -7.18 -7.03 -9.71
N ALA A 50 -8.22 -6.53 -9.03
CA ALA A 50 -8.24 -6.35 -7.59
C ALA A 50 -8.04 -7.70 -6.87
N LEU A 51 -8.75 -8.75 -7.30
CA LEU A 51 -8.58 -10.09 -6.74
C LEU A 51 -7.17 -10.63 -6.98
N ALA A 52 -6.61 -10.44 -8.18
CA ALA A 52 -5.24 -10.84 -8.48
C ALA A 52 -4.19 -10.04 -7.69
N PHE A 53 -4.49 -8.81 -7.29
CA PHE A 53 -3.64 -8.00 -6.44
C PHE A 53 -3.63 -8.52 -5.00
N GLU A 54 -4.82 -8.74 -4.42
CA GLU A 54 -4.97 -9.36 -3.09
C GLU A 54 -4.32 -10.74 -3.02
N LEU A 55 -4.53 -11.59 -4.03
CA LEU A 55 -3.90 -12.92 -4.10
C LEU A 55 -2.36 -12.83 -4.13
N LYS A 56 -1.79 -11.85 -4.84
CA LYS A 56 -0.34 -11.65 -4.88
C LYS A 56 0.22 -11.19 -3.55
N LYS A 57 -0.52 -10.40 -2.76
CA LYS A 57 -0.12 -10.06 -1.39
C LYS A 57 -0.07 -11.30 -0.50
N ILE A 58 -1.08 -12.19 -0.61
CA ILE A 58 -1.10 -13.47 0.13
C ILE A 58 0.10 -14.34 -0.27
N VAL A 59 0.37 -14.49 -1.58
CA VAL A 59 1.53 -15.25 -2.06
C VAL A 59 2.85 -14.64 -1.55
N LEU A 60 2.99 -13.31 -1.59
CA LEU A 60 4.17 -12.63 -1.08
C LEU A 60 4.35 -12.87 0.43
N LEU A 61 3.26 -12.81 1.20
CA LEU A 61 3.27 -13.10 2.64
C LEU A 61 3.67 -14.56 2.94
N ILE A 62 3.16 -15.52 2.16
CA ILE A 62 3.54 -16.93 2.30
C ILE A 62 5.03 -17.12 2.03
N ILE A 63 5.57 -16.49 0.99
CA ILE A 63 7.00 -16.54 0.66
C ILE A 63 7.83 -16.03 1.85
N PHE A 64 7.49 -14.85 2.38
CA PHE A 64 8.21 -14.30 3.55
C PHE A 64 8.04 -15.16 4.80
N THR A 65 6.87 -15.75 5.02
CA THR A 65 6.63 -16.69 6.13
C THR A 65 7.54 -17.90 6.01
N ILE A 66 7.69 -18.49 4.82
CA ILE A 66 8.59 -19.64 4.59
C ILE A 66 10.05 -19.24 4.83
N ILE A 67 10.45 -18.04 4.39
CA ILE A 67 11.80 -17.51 4.65
C ILE A 67 12.04 -17.35 6.15
N GLY A 68 11.13 -16.69 6.87
CA GLY A 68 11.23 -16.50 8.32
C GLY A 68 11.15 -17.82 9.10
N PHE A 69 10.38 -18.80 8.62
CA PHE A 69 10.39 -20.14 9.20
C PHE A 69 11.75 -20.82 9.02
N SER A 70 12.34 -20.70 7.83
CA SER A 70 13.66 -21.28 7.53
C SER A 70 14.79 -20.69 8.37
N THR A 71 14.70 -19.42 8.78
CA THR A 71 15.72 -18.81 9.66
C THR A 71 15.73 -19.44 11.05
N ASN A 72 14.59 -19.97 11.53
CA ASN A 72 14.51 -20.63 12.84
C ASN A 72 15.33 -21.93 12.93
N LEU A 73 15.86 -22.42 11.81
CA LEU A 73 16.77 -23.56 11.78
C LEU A 73 18.16 -23.24 12.37
N LEU A 74 18.51 -21.95 12.48
CA LEU A 74 19.73 -21.49 13.14
C LEU A 74 19.48 -21.28 14.65
N PRO A 75 20.05 -22.10 15.55
CA PRO A 75 19.92 -21.88 16.99
C PRO A 75 20.51 -20.51 17.38
N ALA A 76 19.86 -19.83 18.32
CA ALA A 76 20.14 -18.46 18.81
C ALA A 76 19.85 -17.29 17.85
N PHE A 77 20.09 -17.39 16.54
CA PHE A 77 19.85 -16.29 15.59
C PHE A 77 18.51 -16.38 14.83
N GLY A 78 17.84 -17.53 14.88
CA GLY A 78 16.66 -17.76 14.07
C GLY A 78 15.46 -16.87 14.39
N THR A 79 15.17 -16.67 15.68
CA THR A 79 14.05 -15.84 16.16
C THR A 79 14.21 -14.34 15.83
N PRO A 80 15.36 -13.68 16.07
CA PRO A 80 15.50 -12.27 15.68
C PRO A 80 15.44 -12.08 14.16
N LEU A 81 16.03 -12.99 13.38
CA LEU A 81 15.95 -12.93 11.91
C LEU A 81 14.51 -13.13 11.42
N ALA A 82 13.78 -14.10 11.97
CA ALA A 82 12.37 -14.33 11.63
C ALA A 82 11.51 -13.10 11.95
N THR A 83 11.77 -12.45 13.10
CA THR A 83 11.08 -11.22 13.51
C THR A 83 11.35 -10.08 12.53
N LEU A 84 12.60 -9.89 12.12
CA LEU A 84 12.97 -8.85 11.15
C LEU A 84 12.29 -9.09 9.79
N VAL A 85 12.24 -10.34 9.33
CA VAL A 85 11.52 -10.73 8.10
C VAL A 85 10.02 -10.47 8.24
N GLY A 86 9.43 -10.79 9.40
CA GLY A 86 8.02 -10.52 9.70
C GLY A 86 7.68 -9.02 9.67
N ILE A 87 8.48 -8.19 10.33
CA ILE A 87 8.29 -6.73 10.35
C ILE A 87 8.49 -6.15 8.95
N SER A 88 9.54 -6.57 8.23
CA SER A 88 9.84 -6.09 6.88
C SER A 88 8.73 -6.45 5.89
N SER A 89 8.23 -7.68 5.95
CA SER A 89 7.14 -8.13 5.07
C SER A 89 5.82 -7.44 5.40
N THR A 90 5.47 -7.31 6.68
CA THR A 90 4.22 -6.66 7.09
C THR A 90 4.25 -5.17 6.74
N SER A 91 5.34 -4.47 7.06
CA SER A 91 5.48 -3.04 6.70
C SER A 91 5.44 -2.82 5.19
N LEU A 92 6.08 -3.68 4.39
CA LEU A 92 6.02 -3.61 2.92
C LEU A 92 4.59 -3.76 2.40
N LEU A 93 3.83 -4.73 2.91
CA LEU A 93 2.43 -4.93 2.53
C LEU A 93 1.55 -3.74 2.94
N THR A 94 1.72 -3.24 4.16
CA THR A 94 1.02 -2.05 4.65
C THR A 94 1.32 -0.81 3.80
N CYS A 95 2.58 -0.61 3.42
CA CYS A 95 2.99 0.47 2.52
C CYS A 95 2.32 0.32 1.14
N LEU A 96 2.27 -0.90 0.62
CA LEU A 96 1.65 -1.18 -0.66
C LEU A 96 0.15 -0.87 -0.65
N ASP A 97 -0.55 -1.20 0.44
CA ASP A 97 -1.98 -0.91 0.61
C ASP A 97 -2.26 0.60 0.63
N PHE A 98 -1.42 1.40 1.30
CA PHE A 98 -1.62 2.85 1.36
C PHE A 98 -1.19 3.59 0.08
N PHE A 99 -0.28 3.02 -0.71
CA PHE A 99 0.09 3.55 -2.02
C PHE A 99 -0.86 3.05 -3.13
N ASP A 100 -1.71 2.07 -2.84
CA ASP A 100 -2.57 1.44 -3.83
C ASP A 100 -3.51 2.42 -4.55
N PRO A 101 -4.20 3.36 -3.86
CA PRO A 101 -5.19 4.22 -4.52
C PRO A 101 -4.65 5.01 -5.72
N PRO A 102 -3.53 5.77 -5.63
CA PRO A 102 -2.97 6.46 -6.80
C PRO A 102 -2.37 5.50 -7.85
N LEU A 103 -1.77 4.38 -7.42
CA LEU A 103 -1.12 3.43 -8.31
C LEU A 103 -2.12 2.56 -9.09
N GLU A 104 -3.29 2.28 -8.51
CA GLU A 104 -4.35 1.50 -9.14
C GLU A 104 -5.16 2.33 -10.13
N ARG A 105 -5.34 3.65 -9.91
CA ARG A 105 -5.88 4.57 -10.93
C ARG A 105 -5.10 4.53 -12.25
N ARG A 106 -3.79 4.33 -12.13
CA ARG A 106 -2.83 4.20 -13.24
C ARG A 106 -2.64 2.76 -13.69
N ARG A 107 -3.39 1.82 -13.11
CA ARG A 107 -3.41 0.41 -13.50
C ARG A 107 -2.00 -0.17 -13.58
N LEU A 108 -1.18 0.08 -12.57
CA LEU A 108 0.16 -0.48 -12.47
C LEU A 108 0.13 -1.96 -12.08
N ARG A 109 0.98 -2.77 -12.70
CA ARG A 109 1.14 -4.18 -12.33
C ARG A 109 1.77 -4.29 -10.94
N PHE A 110 1.39 -5.29 -10.15
CA PHE A 110 1.94 -5.56 -8.81
C PHE A 110 3.47 -5.47 -8.73
N ARG A 111 4.19 -6.08 -9.70
CA ARG A 111 5.66 -6.01 -9.78
C ARG A 111 6.18 -4.58 -9.90
N ARG A 112 5.48 -3.72 -10.64
CA ARG A 112 5.87 -2.32 -10.80
C ARG A 112 5.60 -1.53 -9.52
N LYS A 113 4.47 -1.76 -8.84
CA LYS A 113 4.18 -1.15 -7.54
C LYS A 113 5.29 -1.46 -6.52
N LEU A 114 5.70 -2.74 -6.43
CA LEU A 114 6.79 -3.17 -5.55
C LEU A 114 8.12 -2.50 -5.91
N LEU A 115 8.45 -2.45 -7.21
CA LEU A 115 9.66 -1.81 -7.70
C LEU A 115 9.71 -0.31 -7.37
N LEU A 116 8.58 0.40 -7.44
CA LEU A 116 8.51 1.82 -7.04
C LEU A 116 8.78 2.01 -5.55
N ILE A 117 8.26 1.11 -4.70
CA ILE A 117 8.54 1.14 -3.25
C ILE A 117 10.04 0.93 -3.00
N PHE A 118 10.66 -0.06 -3.66
CA PHE A 118 12.10 -0.32 -3.51
C PHE A 118 12.98 0.81 -4.06
N GLN A 119 12.57 1.47 -5.14
CA GLN A 119 13.31 2.60 -5.72
C GLN A 119 13.17 3.90 -4.92
N SER A 120 12.21 3.98 -4.02
CA SER A 120 12.00 5.13 -3.11
C SER A 120 12.56 4.88 -1.70
N LEU A 121 13.36 3.82 -1.52
CA LEU A 121 14.13 3.62 -0.30
C LEU A 121 15.21 4.71 -0.17
N PRO A 122 15.48 5.22 1.06
CA PRO A 122 14.97 4.75 2.35
C PRO A 122 13.63 5.37 2.79
N LEU A 123 13.12 6.38 2.10
CA LEU A 123 11.92 7.12 2.52
C LEU A 123 10.68 6.23 2.62
N SER A 124 10.49 5.34 1.65
CA SER A 124 9.36 4.39 1.64
C SER A 124 9.40 3.41 2.82
N ALA A 125 10.59 2.98 3.27
CA ALA A 125 10.73 2.15 4.46
C ALA A 125 10.37 2.90 5.74
N GLY A 126 10.74 4.19 5.84
CA GLY A 126 10.33 5.04 6.96
C GLY A 126 8.80 5.16 7.06
N PHE A 127 8.15 5.44 5.93
CA PHE A 127 6.68 5.46 5.85
C PHE A 127 6.05 4.11 6.20
N ALA A 128 6.60 3.02 5.65
CA ALA A 128 6.13 1.65 5.88
C ALA A 128 6.18 1.26 7.37
N LEU A 129 7.29 1.56 8.05
CA LEU A 129 7.45 1.28 9.48
C LEU A 129 6.55 2.17 10.33
N ALA A 130 6.45 3.47 10.04
CA ALA A 130 5.59 4.39 10.78
C ALA A 130 4.12 3.99 10.65
N SER A 131 3.65 3.72 9.43
CA SER A 131 2.27 3.29 9.19
C SER A 131 1.95 1.96 9.85
N LEU A 132 2.87 0.98 9.84
CA LEU A 132 2.71 -0.28 10.57
C LEU A 132 2.47 -0.07 12.07
N VAL A 133 3.26 0.80 12.71
CA VAL A 133 3.10 1.09 14.14
C VAL A 133 1.71 1.67 14.44
N TRP A 134 1.26 2.64 13.65
CA TRP A 134 -0.04 3.29 13.86
C TRP A 134 -1.24 2.38 13.59
N VAL A 135 -1.15 1.50 12.59
CA VAL A 135 -2.22 0.55 12.23
C VAL A 135 -2.31 -0.59 13.24
N SER A 136 -1.21 -0.94 13.91
CA SER A 136 -1.17 -2.00 14.91
C SER A 136 -2.01 -1.71 16.16
N ILE A 137 -2.43 -0.47 16.39
CA ILE A 137 -3.26 -0.06 17.54
C ILE A 137 -4.74 -0.06 17.12
N PRO A 138 -5.57 -1.06 17.48
CA PRO A 138 -6.90 -1.25 16.89
C PRO A 138 -7.86 -0.08 17.10
N LEU A 139 -7.82 0.56 18.28
CA LEU A 139 -8.68 1.71 18.60
C LEU A 139 -8.31 2.97 17.81
N VAL A 140 -7.02 3.13 17.51
CA VAL A 140 -6.52 4.29 16.75
C VAL A 140 -6.60 4.02 15.24
N ASN A 141 -6.54 2.76 14.83
CA ASN A 141 -6.53 2.31 13.44
C ASN A 141 -7.66 2.93 12.58
N LEU A 142 -8.87 3.07 13.14
CA LEU A 142 -10.01 3.70 12.46
C LEU A 142 -9.69 5.12 11.96
N VAL A 143 -8.97 5.90 12.76
CA VAL A 143 -8.51 7.24 12.39
C VAL A 143 -7.20 7.16 11.61
N THR A 144 -6.31 6.21 11.93
CA THR A 144 -5.04 6.03 11.22
C THR A 144 -5.22 5.83 9.71
N ILE A 145 -6.19 5.02 9.27
CA ILE A 145 -6.35 4.67 7.86
C ILE A 145 -6.47 5.91 6.95
N PRO A 146 -7.40 6.87 7.16
CA PRO A 146 -7.48 8.07 6.32
C PRO A 146 -6.23 8.95 6.38
N PHE A 147 -5.54 9.01 7.54
CA PHE A 147 -4.26 9.72 7.65
C PHE A 147 -3.17 9.05 6.81
N CYS A 148 -3.03 7.72 6.89
CA CYS A 148 -2.06 6.95 6.12
C CYS A 148 -2.35 6.96 4.62
N VAL A 149 -3.62 6.93 4.20
CA VAL A 149 -4.02 7.09 2.79
C VAL A 149 -3.65 8.47 2.27
N THR A 150 -3.89 9.52 3.07
CA THR A 150 -3.50 10.90 2.72
C THR A 150 -1.98 11.03 2.61
N ALA A 151 -1.24 10.53 3.61
CA ALA A 151 0.20 10.56 3.62
C ALA A 151 0.82 9.73 2.47
N GLY A 152 0.26 8.57 2.15
CA GLY A 152 0.70 7.75 1.02
C GLY A 152 0.43 8.42 -0.33
N THR A 153 -0.71 9.12 -0.46
CA THR A 153 -1.02 9.89 -1.67
C THR A 153 -0.10 11.11 -1.80
N LEU A 154 0.22 11.79 -0.70
CA LEU A 154 1.19 12.89 -0.69
C LEU A 154 2.58 12.40 -1.09
N PHE A 155 3.05 11.30 -0.49
CA PHE A 155 4.31 10.65 -0.85
C PHE A 155 4.35 10.30 -2.34
N PHE A 156 3.25 9.76 -2.86
CA PHE A 156 3.14 9.50 -4.28
C PHE A 156 3.31 10.77 -5.12
N CYS A 157 2.63 11.86 -4.78
CA CYS A 157 2.68 13.11 -5.55
C CYS A 157 4.05 13.79 -5.49
N GLU A 158 4.73 13.75 -4.34
CA GLU A 158 5.98 14.48 -4.13
C GLU A 158 7.23 13.69 -4.55
N GLU A 159 7.23 12.37 -4.35
CA GLU A 159 8.44 11.56 -4.53
C GLU A 159 8.35 10.60 -5.73
N ILE A 160 7.20 9.92 -5.90
CA ILE A 160 7.04 8.88 -6.93
C ILE A 160 6.66 9.50 -8.28
N TYR A 161 5.70 10.41 -8.28
CA TYR A 161 5.15 11.04 -9.47
C TYR A 161 6.20 11.77 -10.32
N PRO A 162 7.00 12.73 -9.78
CA PRO A 162 7.97 13.46 -10.57
C PRO A 162 9.08 12.57 -11.13
N ARG A 163 9.48 11.52 -10.40
CA ARG A 163 10.57 10.62 -10.82
C ARG A 163 10.17 9.62 -11.90
N PHE A 164 8.92 9.18 -11.93
CA PHE A 164 8.52 8.03 -12.75
C PHE A 164 7.38 8.28 -13.73
N PHE A 165 6.57 9.33 -13.52
CA PHE A 165 5.34 9.56 -14.28
C PHE A 165 5.31 10.90 -14.99
N GLN A 166 5.97 11.93 -14.45
CA GLN A 166 5.94 13.28 -15.03
C GLN A 166 6.38 13.29 -16.50
N SER A 167 7.51 12.64 -16.83
CA SER A 167 8.02 12.59 -18.21
C SER A 167 7.14 11.78 -19.17
N GLN A 168 6.48 10.71 -18.70
CA GLN A 168 5.59 9.91 -19.55
C GLN A 168 4.31 10.66 -19.88
N GLU A 169 3.77 11.41 -18.92
CA GLU A 169 2.54 12.16 -19.11
C GLU A 169 2.73 13.47 -19.87
N GLU A 170 3.88 14.13 -19.75
CA GLU A 170 4.20 15.30 -20.57
C GLU A 170 4.25 14.92 -22.06
N ILE A 171 4.80 13.76 -22.40
CA ILE A 171 4.84 13.23 -23.77
C ILE A 171 3.43 12.87 -24.29
N GLU A 172 2.56 12.27 -23.47
CA GLU A 172 1.17 11.98 -23.90
C GLU A 172 0.32 13.23 -24.13
N VAL A 173 0.61 14.33 -23.42
CA VAL A 173 -0.09 15.61 -23.61
C VAL A 173 0.40 16.33 -24.87
N GLU A 174 1.69 16.26 -25.20
CA GLU A 174 2.25 16.93 -26.40
C GLU A 174 1.86 16.22 -27.72
N VAL A 175 1.54 14.93 -27.66
CA VAL A 175 1.11 14.14 -28.83
C VAL A 175 -0.40 14.29 -29.13
N LYS A 176 -1.16 14.97 -28.26
CA LYS A 176 -2.63 15.06 -28.33
C LYS A 176 -3.11 16.47 -28.65
#